data_AF-A0A5B8XS65-F1
#
_entry.id   AF-A0A5B8XS65-F1
#
_cell.length_a   1.000
_cell.length_b   1.000
_cell.length_c   1.000
_cell.angle_alpha   90.00
_cell.angle_beta   90.00
_cell.angle_gamma   90.00
#
_symmetry.space_group_name_H-M   'P 1'
#
loop_
_entity.id
_entity.type
_entity.pdbx_description
1 polymer ?
#
loop_
_entity_poly.entity_id
_entity_poly.type
_entity_poly.pdbx_seq_one_letter_code
_entity_poly.pdbx_strand_id
1 'polypeptide(L)'
;MSNFTSTWTSYGGGRKSPIGGLEDTELHDKLKNYKKLVAKRYRVVFPDNITKFLPEGKLWISTKIDGELWFLVKRGDEVALCAYNGRVLQGVPVVDEASKALEGSGDIIIPGELCAVPPDGSSRPRVGHVALCLGDDSLAKNLAFRAFDVLEADSEDWLYRAYEDRYKRLEELFSSGKRCALVTTIEGEKDVASEYFNEWVKSGKHEGVIARTEQGITYKIKPFITIDAVVLAFGEREENGRPEVREITVGVMRDDGSWHILGSVGTGFSEADRLDWHERLSAIEVPSSFRMANREGTLCRFVKPEIVVEVKVSDIVDTDSRDMPVRRMALEYDAADGWSALGSLPIVSLIHPTIVRERTDKAIDSQSIGLDQIFQHVPFEGRELKAESSDLSKSAILKRGVYKKDSKGNVAVRKYVAFATNKAEEDPNYPPFVVFFTDFSPGRKDPLKTDMRVTPHRDMVDAYITEWIADNVKKGWEEVV
;
A
#
# COMPACT_ATOMS: atom_id res chain seq x y z
N MET A 1 34.77 -19.62 7.79
CA MET A 1 33.31 -19.43 7.96
C MET A 1 32.96 -18.13 7.27
N SER A 2 31.80 -18.03 6.62
CA SER A 2 31.46 -16.78 5.93
C SER A 2 31.31 -15.65 6.93
N ASN A 3 31.74 -14.44 6.55
CA ASN A 3 31.61 -13.25 7.38
C ASN A 3 30.15 -12.77 7.52
N PHE A 4 29.23 -13.30 6.70
CA PHE A 4 27.84 -12.81 6.66
C PHE A 4 26.85 -13.67 7.43
N THR A 5 26.97 -15.00 7.35
CA THR A 5 26.02 -15.93 7.99
C THR A 5 26.57 -17.34 8.07
N SER A 6 26.18 -18.07 9.10
CA SER A 6 26.39 -19.51 9.25
C SER A 6 25.29 -20.36 8.61
N THR A 7 24.13 -19.78 8.28
CA THR A 7 22.94 -20.50 7.83
C THR A 7 22.73 -20.35 6.32
N TRP A 8 22.88 -21.45 5.59
CA TRP A 8 22.83 -21.48 4.13
C TRP A 8 21.91 -22.56 3.58
N THR A 9 21.31 -22.28 2.43
CA THR A 9 20.66 -23.26 1.55
C THR A 9 21.30 -23.14 0.16
N SER A 10 21.45 -24.26 -0.55
CA SER A 10 21.88 -24.24 -1.96
C SER A 10 20.93 -23.38 -2.79
N TYR A 11 21.47 -22.63 -3.75
CA TYR A 11 20.68 -21.81 -4.66
C TYR A 11 21.49 -21.44 -5.90
N GLY A 12 21.05 -21.85 -7.09
CA GLY A 12 21.58 -21.30 -8.35
C GLY A 12 23.07 -21.51 -8.62
N GLY A 13 23.66 -22.61 -8.12
CA GLY A 13 25.10 -22.86 -8.17
C GLY A 13 25.90 -22.24 -7.01
N GLY A 14 25.26 -21.36 -6.24
CA GLY A 14 25.77 -20.76 -5.01
C GLY A 14 24.88 -21.11 -3.82
N ARG A 15 24.65 -20.11 -2.97
CA ARG A 15 23.90 -20.25 -1.72
C ARG A 15 23.12 -19.00 -1.35
N LYS A 16 22.02 -19.21 -0.64
CA LYS A 16 21.18 -18.15 -0.06
C LYS A 16 20.89 -18.39 1.41
N SER A 17 20.65 -17.33 2.17
CA SER A 17 20.19 -17.40 3.55
C SER A 17 18.71 -16.99 3.68
N PRO A 18 17.99 -17.45 4.72
CA PRO A 18 16.61 -17.04 4.97
C PRO A 18 16.51 -15.58 5.43
N ILE A 19 15.29 -15.08 5.57
CA ILE A 19 15.03 -13.79 6.24
C ILE A 19 15.63 -13.84 7.65
N GLY A 20 16.32 -12.76 8.04
CA GLY A 20 17.06 -12.70 9.31
C GLY A 20 18.36 -13.51 9.34
N GLY A 21 18.83 -14.05 8.21
CA GLY A 21 20.05 -14.86 8.15
C GLY A 21 21.35 -14.08 8.33
N LEU A 22 21.39 -12.78 8.04
CA LEU A 22 22.57 -11.92 8.19
C LEU A 22 22.93 -11.76 9.68
N GLU A 23 24.07 -12.30 10.07
CA GLU A 23 24.53 -12.36 11.47
C GLU A 23 25.38 -11.13 11.88
N ASP A 24 26.00 -10.45 10.91
CA ASP A 24 26.70 -9.19 11.15
C ASP A 24 25.69 -8.08 11.49
N THR A 25 25.54 -7.81 12.79
CA THR A 25 24.58 -6.84 13.31
C THR A 25 24.90 -5.41 12.91
N GLU A 26 26.20 -5.06 12.82
CA GLU A 26 26.61 -3.69 12.45
C GLU A 26 26.26 -3.42 10.98
N LEU A 27 26.61 -4.38 10.10
CA LEU A 27 26.20 -4.32 8.70
C LEU A 27 24.68 -4.28 8.58
N HIS A 28 23.96 -5.15 9.29
CA HIS A 28 22.49 -5.21 9.22
C HIS A 28 21.84 -3.87 9.59
N ASP A 29 22.32 -3.23 10.66
CA ASP A 29 21.84 -1.91 11.08
C ASP A 29 22.17 -0.82 10.07
N LYS A 30 23.37 -0.83 9.46
CA LYS A 30 23.71 0.06 8.34
C LYS A 30 22.73 -0.09 7.18
N LEU A 31 22.41 -1.31 6.77
CA LEU A 31 21.48 -1.57 5.65
C LEU A 31 20.05 -1.09 5.97
N LYS A 32 19.56 -1.35 7.20
CA LYS A 32 18.25 -0.85 7.66
C LYS A 32 18.21 0.67 7.72
N ASN A 33 19.28 1.30 8.20
CA ASN A 33 19.38 2.75 8.29
C ASN A 33 19.40 3.40 6.91
N TYR A 34 20.10 2.84 5.93
CA TYR A 34 20.02 3.31 4.54
C TYR A 34 18.59 3.28 4.01
N LYS A 35 17.87 2.16 4.17
CA LYS A 35 16.46 2.06 3.77
C LYS A 35 15.61 3.16 4.42
N LYS A 36 15.78 3.38 5.74
CA LYS A 36 14.97 4.31 6.53
C LYS A 36 15.28 5.78 6.25
N LEU A 37 16.56 6.13 6.11
CA LEU A 37 17.03 7.51 6.06
C LEU A 37 17.25 8.02 4.64
N VAL A 38 17.50 7.13 3.67
CA VAL A 38 17.75 7.48 2.27
C VAL A 38 16.59 7.04 1.39
N ALA A 39 16.41 5.73 1.17
CA ALA A 39 15.46 5.22 0.16
C ALA A 39 13.99 5.59 0.45
N LYS A 40 13.56 5.57 1.73
CA LYS A 40 12.20 5.98 2.12
C LYS A 40 11.94 7.49 2.00
N ARG A 41 12.97 8.33 1.88
CA ARG A 41 12.83 9.81 1.81
C ARG A 41 12.71 10.35 0.39
N TYR A 42 12.73 9.49 -0.63
CA TYR A 42 12.59 9.94 -2.01
C TYR A 42 11.23 10.61 -2.24
N ARG A 43 11.25 11.82 -2.81
CA ARG A 43 10.05 12.63 -3.05
C ARG A 43 9.32 12.13 -4.29
N VAL A 44 8.01 11.90 -4.19
CA VAL A 44 7.21 11.51 -5.37
C VAL A 44 6.90 12.73 -6.22
N VAL A 45 7.10 12.61 -7.52
CA VAL A 45 6.66 13.57 -8.53
C VAL A 45 5.87 12.82 -9.59
N PHE A 46 4.78 13.41 -10.06
CA PHE A 46 3.98 12.87 -11.15
C PHE A 46 4.33 13.58 -12.46
N PRO A 47 4.10 12.94 -13.62
CA PRO A 47 4.62 13.42 -14.91
C PRO A 47 4.20 14.85 -15.23
N ASP A 48 2.94 15.18 -14.96
CA ASP A 48 2.37 16.51 -15.22
C ASP A 48 2.98 17.63 -14.36
N ASN A 49 3.78 17.27 -13.34
CA ASN A 49 4.37 18.22 -12.42
C ASN A 49 5.90 18.17 -12.41
N ILE A 50 6.55 17.50 -13.36
CA ILE A 50 8.01 17.40 -13.44
C ILE A 50 8.63 18.81 -13.44
N THR A 51 8.25 19.64 -14.41
CA THR A 51 8.82 21.00 -14.60
C THR A 51 8.50 21.97 -13.46
N LYS A 52 7.46 21.69 -12.68
CA LYS A 52 7.00 22.50 -11.55
C LYS A 52 7.70 22.14 -10.24
N PHE A 53 7.97 20.86 -9.98
CA PHE A 53 8.47 20.41 -8.68
C PHE A 53 9.93 19.97 -8.69
N LEU A 54 10.51 19.64 -9.85
CA LEU A 54 11.96 19.46 -9.93
C LEU A 54 12.64 20.83 -9.85
N PRO A 55 13.73 20.96 -9.08
CA PRO A 55 14.50 22.20 -9.01
C PRO A 55 15.24 22.45 -10.32
N GLU A 56 15.64 23.70 -10.53
CA GLU A 56 16.59 24.06 -11.59
C GLU A 56 17.99 23.53 -11.28
N GLY A 57 18.82 23.39 -12.31
CA GLY A 57 20.20 22.95 -12.22
C GLY A 57 20.41 21.49 -12.61
N LYS A 58 21.65 21.03 -12.45
CA LYS A 58 22.10 19.71 -12.90
C LYS A 58 21.40 18.60 -12.12
N LEU A 59 20.92 17.61 -12.87
CA LEU A 59 20.28 16.40 -12.38
C LEU A 59 20.97 15.16 -12.95
N TRP A 60 21.06 14.12 -12.13
CA TRP A 60 21.31 12.76 -12.59
C TRP A 60 19.99 12.02 -12.71
N ILE A 61 19.61 11.74 -13.94
CA ILE A 61 18.32 11.18 -14.33
C ILE A 61 18.58 9.72 -14.67
N SER A 62 18.00 8.81 -13.91
CA SER A 62 18.22 7.38 -14.05
C SER A 62 16.91 6.61 -14.20
N THR A 63 16.98 5.44 -14.82
CA THR A 63 15.82 4.55 -14.92
C THR A 63 15.39 4.10 -13.52
N LYS A 64 14.07 4.10 -13.23
CA LYS A 64 13.55 3.45 -12.03
C LYS A 64 13.37 1.96 -12.32
N ILE A 65 14.24 1.15 -11.71
CA ILE A 65 14.17 -0.30 -11.77
C ILE A 65 13.11 -0.78 -10.77
N ASP A 66 12.33 -1.77 -11.19
CA ASP A 66 11.24 -2.38 -10.43
C ASP A 66 11.73 -3.74 -9.92
N GLY A 67 12.26 -3.75 -8.70
CA GLY A 67 12.89 -4.89 -8.08
C GLY A 67 12.85 -4.79 -6.56
N GLU A 68 13.89 -5.31 -5.92
CA GLU A 68 14.08 -5.19 -4.48
C GLU A 68 15.36 -4.41 -4.17
N LEU A 69 15.31 -3.53 -3.15
CA LEU A 69 16.51 -2.88 -2.61
C LEU A 69 17.44 -3.91 -1.95
N TRP A 70 18.62 -4.09 -2.51
CA TRP A 70 19.70 -4.95 -2.01
C TRP A 70 21.02 -4.18 -1.97
N PHE A 71 22.02 -4.76 -1.31
CA PHE A 71 23.32 -4.14 -1.11
C PHE A 71 24.39 -5.13 -1.54
N LEU A 72 25.23 -4.72 -2.48
CA LEU A 72 26.44 -5.44 -2.81
C LEU A 72 27.50 -5.09 -1.77
N VAL A 73 27.99 -6.11 -1.06
CA VAL A 73 28.91 -5.96 0.06
C VAL A 73 30.17 -6.76 -0.22
N LYS A 74 31.33 -6.11 -0.11
CA LYS A 74 32.64 -6.76 -0.03
C LYS A 74 33.23 -6.55 1.36
N ARG A 75 33.66 -7.64 1.99
CA ARG A 75 34.39 -7.67 3.27
C ARG A 75 35.58 -8.61 3.15
N GLY A 76 36.79 -8.06 3.11
CA GLY A 76 37.99 -8.79 2.73
C GLY A 76 37.83 -9.42 1.34
N ASP A 77 38.01 -10.74 1.25
CA ASP A 77 37.87 -11.48 -0.01
C ASP A 77 36.44 -11.98 -0.28
N GLU A 78 35.50 -11.78 0.67
CA GLU A 78 34.12 -12.23 0.50
C GLU A 78 33.24 -11.15 -0.11
N VAL A 79 32.47 -11.53 -1.13
CA VAL A 79 31.46 -10.68 -1.77
C VAL A 79 30.09 -11.34 -1.64
N ALA A 80 29.08 -10.56 -1.29
CA ALA A 80 27.71 -10.99 -1.16
C ALA A 80 26.73 -9.91 -1.58
N LEU A 81 25.53 -10.33 -1.98
CA LEU A 81 24.36 -9.45 -2.02
C LEU A 81 23.56 -9.65 -0.73
N CYS A 82 23.35 -8.58 0.03
CA CYS A 82 22.64 -8.59 1.30
C CYS A 82 21.36 -7.74 1.20
N ALA A 83 20.22 -8.24 1.67
CA ALA A 83 18.99 -7.49 1.78
C ALA A 83 18.84 -6.88 3.18
N TYR A 84 18.15 -5.75 3.31
CA TYR A 84 17.89 -5.12 4.61
C TYR A 84 17.05 -6.00 5.55
N ASN A 85 16.32 -7.01 5.03
CA ASN A 85 15.60 -8.00 5.83
C ASN A 85 16.47 -9.19 6.26
N GLY A 86 17.78 -9.14 6.00
CA GLY A 86 18.77 -10.12 6.46
C GLY A 86 18.98 -11.31 5.52
N ARG A 87 18.35 -11.36 4.35
CA ARG A 87 18.72 -12.37 3.33
C ARG A 87 20.10 -12.07 2.76
N VAL A 88 20.85 -13.11 2.41
CA VAL A 88 22.19 -13.04 1.84
C VAL A 88 22.27 -13.97 0.63
N LEU A 89 22.91 -13.54 -0.45
CA LEU A 89 23.25 -14.36 -1.62
C LEU A 89 24.77 -14.36 -1.83
N GLN A 90 25.33 -15.54 -2.09
CA GLN A 90 26.74 -15.72 -2.43
C GLN A 90 26.94 -16.79 -3.50
N GLY A 91 27.97 -16.63 -4.33
CA GLY A 91 28.36 -17.62 -5.35
C GLY A 91 27.31 -17.86 -6.44
N VAL A 92 26.34 -16.96 -6.60
CA VAL A 92 25.37 -16.98 -7.70
C VAL A 92 25.90 -16.13 -8.86
N PRO A 93 25.44 -16.35 -10.11
CA PRO A 93 26.04 -15.70 -11.29
C PRO A 93 26.18 -14.16 -11.21
N VAL A 94 25.22 -13.47 -10.59
CA VAL A 94 25.29 -12.01 -10.38
C VAL A 94 26.35 -11.61 -9.34
N VAL A 95 26.54 -12.40 -8.29
CA VAL A 95 27.57 -12.18 -7.25
C VAL A 95 28.96 -12.54 -7.79
N ASP A 96 29.08 -13.57 -8.62
CA ASP A 96 30.35 -13.94 -9.26
C ASP A 96 30.84 -12.83 -10.20
N GLU A 97 29.93 -12.23 -10.97
CA GLU A 97 30.24 -11.07 -11.80
C GLU A 97 30.64 -9.86 -10.96
N ALA A 98 29.90 -9.59 -9.87
CA ALA A 98 30.23 -8.53 -8.94
C ALA A 98 31.59 -8.73 -8.26
N SER A 99 31.94 -9.98 -7.94
CA SER A 99 33.23 -10.33 -7.32
C SER A 99 34.40 -9.95 -8.23
N LYS A 100 34.28 -10.23 -9.53
CA LYS A 100 35.28 -9.84 -10.54
C LYS A 100 35.41 -8.33 -10.65
N ALA A 101 34.28 -7.61 -10.69
CA ALA A 101 34.27 -6.14 -10.72
C ALA A 101 34.94 -5.50 -9.49
N LEU A 102 34.92 -6.19 -8.35
CA LEU A 102 35.44 -5.69 -7.08
C LEU A 102 36.83 -6.23 -6.70
N GLU A 103 37.52 -7.01 -7.55
CA GLU A 103 38.81 -7.65 -7.22
C GLU A 103 39.84 -6.65 -6.65
N GLY A 104 39.95 -5.45 -7.23
CA GLY A 104 40.87 -4.39 -6.78
C GLY A 104 40.33 -3.41 -5.73
N SER A 105 39.11 -3.60 -5.26
CA SER A 105 38.51 -2.71 -4.24
C SER A 105 38.78 -3.22 -2.83
N GLY A 106 38.86 -2.31 -1.85
CA GLY A 106 38.77 -2.67 -0.43
C GLY A 106 37.34 -3.02 -0.02
N ASP A 107 37.09 -2.93 1.28
CA ASP A 107 35.76 -3.10 1.86
C ASP A 107 34.80 -2.04 1.31
N ILE A 108 33.66 -2.47 0.77
CA ILE A 108 32.71 -1.58 0.09
C ILE A 108 31.27 -2.05 0.27
N ILE A 109 30.34 -1.10 0.41
CA ILE A 109 28.90 -1.32 0.43
C ILE A 109 28.24 -0.44 -0.63
N ILE A 110 27.61 -1.09 -1.62
CA ILE A 110 26.96 -0.45 -2.76
C ILE A 110 25.47 -0.76 -2.73
N PRO A 111 24.60 0.23 -2.44
CA PRO A 111 23.17 0.10 -2.66
C PRO A 111 22.81 -0.06 -4.14
N GLY A 112 21.87 -0.95 -4.41
CA GLY A 112 21.37 -1.18 -5.76
C GLY A 112 20.03 -1.92 -5.76
N GLU A 113 19.47 -2.08 -6.95
CA GLU A 113 18.25 -2.83 -7.14
C GLU A 113 18.58 -4.25 -7.61
N LEU A 114 18.14 -5.26 -6.86
CA LEU A 114 18.07 -6.64 -7.37
C LEU A 114 16.82 -6.74 -8.25
N CYS A 115 17.01 -7.05 -9.52
CA CYS A 115 15.93 -7.23 -10.49
C CYS A 115 16.07 -8.58 -11.20
N ALA A 116 15.00 -9.00 -11.88
CA ALA A 116 14.99 -10.22 -12.67
C ALA A 116 14.51 -9.91 -14.08
N VAL A 117 15.31 -10.33 -15.07
CA VAL A 117 14.91 -10.27 -16.48
C VAL A 117 13.97 -11.46 -16.73
N PRO A 118 12.76 -11.24 -17.28
CA PRO A 118 11.87 -12.34 -17.62
C PRO A 118 12.56 -13.35 -18.54
N PRO A 119 12.42 -14.67 -18.29
CA PRO A 119 13.07 -15.71 -19.08
C PRO A 119 12.73 -15.66 -20.57
N ASP A 120 11.54 -15.15 -20.90
CA ASP A 120 11.00 -15.01 -22.26
C ASP A 120 11.36 -13.67 -22.94
N GLY A 121 12.00 -12.75 -22.21
CA GLY A 121 12.35 -11.41 -22.69
C GLY A 121 11.17 -10.54 -23.12
N SER A 122 9.93 -10.95 -22.82
CA SER A 122 8.72 -10.40 -23.44
C SER A 122 8.18 -9.17 -22.72
N SER A 123 8.59 -8.96 -21.46
CA SER A 123 8.00 -7.95 -20.58
C SER A 123 9.05 -7.17 -19.78
N ARG A 124 8.62 -6.02 -19.27
CA ARG A 124 9.40 -5.21 -18.34
C ARG A 124 9.71 -6.01 -17.06
N PRO A 125 10.93 -5.98 -16.51
CA PRO A 125 11.23 -6.49 -15.17
C PRO A 125 10.27 -5.90 -14.12
N ARG A 126 9.78 -6.74 -13.21
CA ARG A 126 8.90 -6.38 -12.10
C ARG A 126 9.39 -7.05 -10.83
N VAL A 127 9.07 -6.49 -9.67
CA VAL A 127 9.41 -7.08 -8.36
C VAL A 127 8.92 -8.53 -8.21
N GLY A 128 7.77 -8.88 -8.79
CA GLY A 128 7.26 -10.27 -8.81
C GLY A 128 8.21 -11.27 -9.49
N HIS A 129 8.95 -10.85 -10.52
CA HIS A 129 9.95 -11.70 -11.16
C HIS A 129 11.15 -11.99 -10.24
N VAL A 130 11.49 -11.06 -9.33
CA VAL A 130 12.54 -11.26 -8.32
C VAL A 130 12.10 -12.35 -7.34
N ALA A 131 10.86 -12.26 -6.84
CA ALA A 131 10.28 -13.26 -5.95
C ALA A 131 10.27 -14.66 -6.61
N LEU A 132 9.86 -14.75 -7.88
CA LEU A 132 9.90 -16.00 -8.65
C LEU A 132 11.33 -16.54 -8.76
N CYS A 133 12.30 -15.71 -9.13
CA CYS A 133 13.69 -16.16 -9.25
C CYS A 133 14.27 -16.62 -7.91
N LEU A 134 13.99 -15.91 -6.81
CA LEU A 134 14.45 -16.30 -5.47
C LEU A 134 13.77 -17.57 -4.95
N GLY A 135 12.59 -17.91 -5.48
CA GLY A 135 11.86 -19.14 -5.16
C GLY A 135 12.31 -20.38 -5.95
N ASP A 136 12.97 -20.21 -7.10
CA ASP A 136 13.39 -21.29 -8.00
C ASP A 136 14.88 -21.22 -8.34
N ASP A 137 15.64 -22.21 -7.87
CA ASP A 137 17.08 -22.35 -8.09
C ASP A 137 17.49 -22.30 -9.57
N SER A 138 16.66 -22.81 -10.48
CA SER A 138 16.94 -22.84 -11.92
C SER A 138 16.90 -21.45 -12.57
N LEU A 139 16.24 -20.49 -11.92
CA LEU A 139 16.04 -19.12 -12.36
C LEU A 139 17.05 -18.13 -11.75
N ALA A 140 17.96 -18.58 -10.88
CA ALA A 140 19.00 -17.70 -10.30
C ALA A 140 19.85 -16.98 -11.35
N LYS A 141 20.05 -17.62 -12.51
CA LYS A 141 20.71 -17.05 -13.69
C LYS A 141 19.94 -15.91 -14.36
N ASN A 142 18.75 -15.54 -13.89
CA ASN A 142 17.97 -14.41 -14.42
C ASN A 142 18.04 -13.19 -13.50
N LEU A 143 18.61 -13.34 -12.30
CA LEU A 143 18.89 -12.24 -11.40
C LEU A 143 19.97 -11.32 -11.96
N ALA A 144 19.76 -10.03 -11.74
CA ALA A 144 20.67 -8.95 -12.07
C ALA A 144 20.65 -7.92 -10.94
N PHE A 145 21.76 -7.22 -10.75
CA PHE A 145 21.94 -6.14 -9.79
C PHE A 145 22.23 -4.85 -10.54
N ARG A 146 21.52 -3.78 -10.18
CA ARG A 146 21.69 -2.44 -10.75
C ARG A 146 22.10 -1.48 -9.65
N ALA A 147 23.41 -1.24 -9.54
CA ALA A 147 23.98 -0.31 -8.58
C ALA A 147 23.51 1.13 -8.87
N PHE A 148 23.23 1.91 -7.84
CA PHE A 148 22.81 3.30 -8.01
C PHE A 148 23.34 4.27 -6.95
N ASP A 149 24.06 3.78 -5.93
CA ASP A 149 24.67 4.61 -4.89
C ASP A 149 25.93 3.96 -4.32
N VAL A 150 26.68 4.69 -3.51
CA VAL A 150 27.79 4.15 -2.70
C VAL A 150 27.56 4.55 -1.25
N LEU A 151 27.35 3.56 -0.37
CA LEU A 151 27.11 3.80 1.05
C LEU A 151 28.44 3.92 1.80
N GLU A 152 29.34 2.97 1.58
CA GLU A 152 30.62 2.89 2.26
C GLU A 152 31.67 2.42 1.26
N ALA A 153 32.88 2.99 1.28
CA ALA A 153 34.02 2.40 0.59
C ALA A 153 35.31 2.72 1.35
N ASP A 154 36.19 1.73 1.45
CA ASP A 154 37.44 1.79 2.20
C ASP A 154 37.23 2.23 3.67
N SER A 155 36.14 1.75 4.28
CA SER A 155 35.67 2.10 5.65
C SER A 155 35.28 3.57 5.86
N GLU A 156 35.12 4.37 4.81
CA GLU A 156 34.56 5.72 4.89
C GLU A 156 33.07 5.73 4.56
N ASP A 157 32.31 6.60 5.24
CA ASP A 157 30.91 6.87 4.88
C ASP A 157 30.85 7.77 3.64
N TRP A 158 30.48 7.18 2.51
CA TRP A 158 30.43 7.85 1.22
C TRP A 158 29.15 8.69 1.03
N LEU A 159 28.15 8.56 1.90
CA LEU A 159 26.94 9.38 1.82
C LEU A 159 27.23 10.87 2.06
N TYR A 160 28.33 11.20 2.73
CA TYR A 160 28.80 12.57 2.91
C TYR A 160 29.45 13.19 1.67
N ARG A 161 29.80 12.38 0.66
CA ARG A 161 30.37 12.88 -0.61
C ARG A 161 29.28 13.43 -1.53
N ALA A 162 29.67 14.15 -2.59
CA ALA A 162 28.72 14.56 -3.61
C ALA A 162 28.24 13.32 -4.40
N TYR A 163 26.99 13.35 -4.90
CA TYR A 163 26.48 12.24 -5.70
C TYR A 163 27.32 12.03 -6.98
N GLU A 164 27.88 13.09 -7.56
CA GLU A 164 28.78 12.99 -8.72
C GLU A 164 29.98 12.07 -8.45
N ASP A 165 30.62 12.20 -7.28
CA ASP A 165 31.77 11.38 -6.90
C ASP A 165 31.37 9.92 -6.71
N ARG A 166 30.20 9.69 -6.08
CA ARG A 166 29.63 8.34 -5.94
C ARG A 166 29.30 7.72 -7.28
N TYR A 167 28.71 8.51 -8.19
CA TYR A 167 28.34 8.08 -9.52
C TYR A 167 29.57 7.69 -10.36
N LYS A 168 30.61 8.53 -10.39
CA LYS A 168 31.90 8.21 -11.02
C LYS A 168 32.50 6.92 -10.50
N ARG A 169 32.45 6.72 -9.18
CA ARG A 169 32.93 5.47 -8.56
C ARG A 169 32.16 4.24 -9.05
N LEU A 170 30.86 4.35 -9.25
CA LEU A 170 30.07 3.26 -9.82
C LEU A 170 30.35 3.04 -11.31
N GLU A 171 30.61 4.09 -12.08
CA GLU A 171 31.01 3.97 -13.49
C GLU A 171 32.34 3.22 -13.64
N GLU A 172 33.32 3.54 -12.80
CA GLU A 172 34.61 2.83 -12.75
C GLU A 172 34.42 1.33 -12.49
N LEU A 173 33.53 0.97 -11.55
CA LEU A 173 33.33 -0.42 -11.13
C LEU A 173 32.44 -1.22 -12.09
N PHE A 174 31.44 -0.61 -12.72
CA PHE A 174 30.34 -1.35 -13.35
C PHE A 174 30.05 -0.97 -14.82
N SER A 175 30.89 -0.18 -15.48
CA SER A 175 30.70 0.24 -16.89
C SER A 175 30.62 -0.92 -17.90
N SER A 176 31.21 -2.07 -17.62
CA SER A 176 31.23 -3.25 -18.50
C SER A 176 30.34 -4.41 -18.01
N GLY A 177 29.60 -4.19 -16.92
CA GLY A 177 28.74 -5.18 -16.30
C GLY A 177 27.52 -5.57 -17.15
N LYS A 178 27.12 -6.84 -17.05
CA LYS A 178 25.89 -7.38 -17.67
C LYS A 178 24.85 -7.71 -16.60
N ARG A 179 25.20 -8.60 -15.67
CA ARG A 179 24.33 -8.97 -14.54
C ARG A 179 24.51 -8.02 -13.39
N CYS A 180 25.73 -7.58 -13.09
CA CYS A 180 26.01 -6.57 -12.08
C CYS A 180 26.49 -5.30 -12.77
N ALA A 181 25.60 -4.34 -12.94
CA ALA A 181 25.85 -3.13 -13.74
C ALA A 181 25.39 -1.88 -12.99
N LEU A 182 25.85 -0.71 -13.44
CA LEU A 182 25.31 0.58 -13.02
C LEU A 182 23.91 0.79 -13.64
N VAL A 183 23.00 1.43 -12.90
CA VAL A 183 21.71 1.87 -13.46
C VAL A 183 21.94 2.88 -14.58
N THR A 184 21.25 2.71 -15.71
CA THR A 184 21.31 3.68 -16.81
C THR A 184 20.96 5.06 -16.28
N THR A 185 21.93 5.97 -16.41
CA THR A 185 21.87 7.33 -15.89
C THR A 185 22.38 8.29 -16.96
N ILE A 186 21.73 9.43 -17.06
CA ILE A 186 22.14 10.55 -17.90
C ILE A 186 22.19 11.82 -17.05
N GLU A 187 22.96 12.79 -17.48
CA GLU A 187 22.97 14.12 -16.88
C GLU A 187 22.07 15.07 -17.68
N GLY A 188 21.38 15.97 -17.00
CA GLY A 188 20.53 16.96 -17.66
C GLY A 188 19.81 17.85 -16.67
N GLU A 189 18.77 18.54 -17.14
CA GLU A 189 17.89 19.39 -16.31
C GLU A 189 16.46 18.83 -16.29
N LYS A 190 15.53 19.53 -15.66
CA LYS A 190 14.15 19.08 -15.49
C LYS A 190 13.41 18.79 -16.82
N ASP A 191 13.75 19.50 -17.90
CA ASP A 191 13.15 19.26 -19.21
C ASP A 191 13.66 17.94 -19.82
N VAL A 192 14.94 17.62 -19.63
CA VAL A 192 15.52 16.32 -19.98
C VAL A 192 14.85 15.21 -19.17
N ALA A 193 14.59 15.43 -17.88
CA ALA A 193 13.87 14.45 -17.06
C ALA A 193 12.45 14.17 -17.59
N SER A 194 11.77 15.20 -18.14
CA SER A 194 10.45 15.07 -18.78
C SER A 194 10.52 14.30 -20.10
N GLU A 195 11.51 14.61 -20.95
CA GLU A 195 11.77 13.91 -22.21
C GLU A 195 12.01 12.41 -21.97
N TYR A 196 12.93 12.08 -21.07
CA TYR A 196 13.27 10.71 -20.76
C TYR A 196 12.18 9.98 -19.98
N PHE A 197 11.34 10.68 -19.21
CA PHE A 197 10.11 10.07 -18.69
C PHE A 197 9.21 9.60 -19.84
N ASN A 198 9.01 10.42 -20.88
CA ASN A 198 8.22 10.01 -22.05
C ASN A 198 8.89 8.84 -22.79
N GLU A 199 10.20 8.89 -23.02
CA GLU A 199 10.90 7.84 -23.75
C GLU A 199 10.94 6.51 -22.99
N TRP A 200 11.35 6.52 -21.71
CA TRP A 200 11.60 5.31 -20.93
C TRP A 200 10.33 4.72 -20.32
N VAL A 201 9.36 5.55 -19.96
CA VAL A 201 8.20 5.12 -19.17
C VAL A 201 6.96 4.96 -20.04
N LYS A 202 6.63 5.92 -20.91
CA LYS A 202 5.44 5.78 -21.78
C LYS A 202 5.58 4.69 -22.84
N SER A 203 6.81 4.31 -23.19
CA SER A 203 7.07 3.13 -24.04
C SER A 203 6.93 1.78 -23.30
N GLY A 204 6.66 1.81 -21.99
CA GLY A 204 6.48 0.61 -21.16
C GLY A 204 7.77 -0.09 -20.74
N LYS A 205 8.95 0.51 -20.99
CA LYS A 205 10.26 -0.10 -20.70
C LYS A 205 10.69 0.01 -19.24
N HIS A 206 10.30 1.08 -18.54
CA HIS A 206 10.69 1.35 -17.16
C HIS A 206 9.50 1.77 -16.29
N GLU A 207 9.60 1.57 -14.97
CA GLU A 207 8.53 1.91 -14.02
C GLU A 207 8.32 3.43 -13.90
N GLY A 208 9.41 4.16 -14.11
CA GLY A 208 9.54 5.56 -13.78
C GLY A 208 10.97 6.02 -14.01
N VAL A 209 11.25 7.21 -13.48
CA VAL A 209 12.56 7.86 -13.52
C VAL A 209 12.94 8.26 -12.11
N ILE A 210 14.22 8.16 -11.77
CA ILE A 210 14.79 8.73 -10.55
C ILE A 210 15.64 9.94 -10.94
N ALA A 211 15.33 11.12 -10.41
CA ALA A 211 16.13 12.33 -10.58
C ALA A 211 16.83 12.67 -9.26
N ARG A 212 18.16 12.82 -9.29
CA ARG A 212 18.97 13.21 -8.14
C ARG A 212 19.57 14.58 -8.38
N THR A 213 19.52 15.45 -7.39
CA THR A 213 20.08 16.81 -7.46
C THR A 213 21.49 16.86 -6.88
N GLU A 214 22.24 17.92 -7.18
CA GLU A 214 23.56 18.18 -6.58
C GLU A 214 23.51 18.27 -5.05
N GLN A 215 22.39 18.76 -4.49
CA GLN A 215 22.17 18.86 -3.05
C GLN A 215 21.73 17.53 -2.41
N GLY A 216 21.75 16.42 -3.15
CA GLY A 216 21.42 15.09 -2.64
C GLY A 216 19.93 14.82 -2.47
N ILE A 217 19.05 15.66 -3.02
CA ILE A 217 17.60 15.40 -3.00
C ILE A 217 17.29 14.41 -4.11
N THR A 218 16.57 13.34 -3.79
CA THR A 218 16.15 12.33 -4.76
C THR A 218 14.64 12.38 -4.98
N TYR A 219 14.23 12.44 -6.23
CA TYR A 219 12.86 12.41 -6.70
C TYR A 219 12.59 11.10 -7.44
N LYS A 220 11.46 10.46 -7.13
CA LYS A 220 10.90 9.35 -7.90
C LYS A 220 9.74 9.87 -8.74
N ILE A 221 9.95 9.88 -10.06
CA ILE A 221 8.99 10.30 -11.05
C ILE A 221 8.30 9.05 -11.59
N LYS A 222 7.02 8.87 -11.27
CA LYS A 222 6.26 7.68 -11.65
C LYS A 222 4.88 8.05 -12.17
N PRO A 223 4.29 7.27 -13.10
CA PRO A 223 2.91 7.48 -13.50
C PRO A 223 1.97 7.24 -12.30
N PHE A 224 0.76 7.78 -12.39
CA PHE A 224 -0.33 7.31 -11.54
C PHE A 224 -0.69 5.88 -11.92
N ILE A 225 -1.29 5.15 -10.96
CA ILE A 225 -1.97 3.90 -11.25
C ILE A 225 -3.44 4.23 -11.48
N THR A 226 -4.05 3.61 -12.48
CA THR A 226 -5.49 3.70 -12.72
C THR A 226 -6.12 2.33 -12.51
N ILE A 227 -7.27 2.31 -11.85
CA ILE A 227 -8.04 1.11 -11.57
C ILE A 227 -9.44 1.35 -12.11
N ASP A 228 -9.91 0.47 -12.98
CA ASP A 228 -11.31 0.42 -13.39
C ASP A 228 -12.08 -0.36 -12.33
N ALA A 229 -13.00 0.32 -11.64
CA ALA A 229 -13.74 -0.20 -10.50
C ALA A 229 -15.24 0.08 -10.65
N VAL A 230 -16.08 -0.80 -10.11
CA VAL A 230 -17.54 -0.60 -10.08
C VAL A 230 -17.93 0.28 -8.90
N VAL A 231 -18.99 1.07 -9.05
CA VAL A 231 -19.65 1.78 -7.95
C VAL A 231 -20.53 0.81 -7.17
N LEU A 232 -20.29 0.67 -5.87
CA LEU A 232 -21.04 -0.24 -4.98
C LEU A 232 -22.00 0.50 -4.05
N ALA A 233 -21.60 1.67 -3.57
CA ALA A 233 -22.37 2.48 -2.63
C ALA A 233 -21.92 3.95 -2.67
N PHE A 234 -22.69 4.84 -2.06
CA PHE A 234 -22.28 6.23 -1.84
C PHE A 234 -22.60 6.70 -0.43
N GLY A 235 -21.77 7.60 0.08
CA GLY A 235 -22.02 8.38 1.28
C GLY A 235 -22.55 9.76 0.90
N GLU A 236 -23.54 10.23 1.64
CA GLU A 236 -24.17 11.54 1.43
C GLU A 236 -23.67 12.56 2.47
N ARG A 237 -23.66 13.83 2.08
CA ARG A 237 -23.59 14.99 3.00
C ARG A 237 -24.70 15.98 2.65
N GLU A 238 -25.03 16.85 3.59
CA GLU A 238 -25.90 18.00 3.33
C GLU A 238 -25.04 19.25 3.09
N GLU A 239 -25.24 19.90 1.94
CA GLU A 239 -24.57 21.16 1.58
C GLU A 239 -25.64 22.13 1.06
N ASN A 240 -25.69 23.35 1.60
CA ASN A 240 -26.69 24.36 1.25
C ASN A 240 -28.16 23.87 1.30
N GLY A 241 -28.49 23.02 2.26
CA GLY A 241 -29.84 22.46 2.45
C GLY A 241 -30.24 21.43 1.39
N ARG A 242 -29.29 20.86 0.66
CA ARG A 242 -29.52 19.78 -0.31
C ARG A 242 -28.59 18.59 -0.03
N PRO A 243 -29.08 17.36 -0.15
CA PRO A 243 -28.23 16.20 -0.11
C PRO A 243 -27.38 16.11 -1.39
N GLU A 244 -26.11 15.74 -1.23
CA GLU A 244 -25.20 15.49 -2.35
C GLU A 244 -24.21 14.36 -2.03
N VAL A 245 -23.57 13.80 -3.05
CA VAL A 245 -22.55 12.77 -2.86
C VAL A 245 -21.32 13.37 -2.18
N ARG A 246 -20.97 12.81 -1.02
CA ARG A 246 -19.71 13.10 -0.31
C ARG A 246 -18.56 12.28 -0.86
N GLU A 247 -18.81 10.97 -1.01
CA GLU A 247 -17.86 9.97 -1.46
C GLU A 247 -18.57 8.77 -2.08
N ILE A 248 -17.92 8.11 -3.02
CA ILE A 248 -18.39 6.88 -3.67
C ILE A 248 -17.53 5.71 -3.20
N THR A 249 -18.15 4.64 -2.73
CA THR A 249 -17.48 3.36 -2.46
C THR A 249 -17.36 2.58 -3.74
N VAL A 250 -16.13 2.23 -4.09
CA VAL A 250 -15.82 1.44 -5.28
C VAL A 250 -15.32 0.04 -4.90
N GLY A 251 -15.49 -0.90 -5.82
CA GLY A 251 -14.98 -2.26 -5.70
C GLY A 251 -14.64 -2.89 -7.03
N VAL A 252 -14.15 -4.13 -6.96
CA VAL A 252 -13.72 -4.94 -8.10
C VAL A 252 -14.42 -6.29 -8.06
N MET A 253 -14.48 -6.96 -9.21
CA MET A 253 -15.04 -8.32 -9.29
C MET A 253 -13.94 -9.36 -9.09
N ARG A 254 -14.20 -10.36 -8.24
CA ARG A 254 -13.33 -11.52 -8.06
C ARG A 254 -13.61 -12.57 -9.14
N ASP A 255 -12.68 -13.50 -9.33
CA ASP A 255 -12.82 -14.56 -10.36
C ASP A 255 -14.02 -15.48 -10.10
N ASP A 256 -14.46 -15.60 -8.85
CA ASP A 256 -15.66 -16.35 -8.44
C ASP A 256 -16.97 -15.55 -8.63
N GLY A 257 -16.91 -14.32 -9.16
CA GLY A 257 -18.06 -13.44 -9.41
C GLY A 257 -18.49 -12.61 -8.20
N SER A 258 -17.89 -12.83 -7.02
CA SER A 258 -18.13 -11.96 -5.86
C SER A 258 -17.46 -10.59 -6.03
N TRP A 259 -17.87 -9.62 -5.22
CA TRP A 259 -17.39 -8.24 -5.28
C TRP A 259 -16.47 -7.97 -4.10
N HIS A 260 -15.44 -7.16 -4.27
CA HIS A 260 -14.52 -6.81 -3.20
C HIS A 260 -14.39 -5.30 -3.08
N ILE A 261 -14.76 -4.75 -1.91
CA ILE A 261 -14.62 -3.31 -1.65
C ILE A 261 -13.14 -2.92 -1.69
N LEU A 262 -12.81 -1.89 -2.49
CA LEU A 262 -11.48 -1.26 -2.47
C LEU A 262 -11.43 -0.09 -1.48
N GLY A 263 -12.49 0.70 -1.40
CA GLY A 263 -12.62 1.82 -0.48
C GLY A 263 -13.46 2.97 -1.04
N SER A 264 -13.55 4.05 -0.26
CA SER A 264 -14.30 5.25 -0.63
C SER A 264 -13.42 6.30 -1.30
N VAL A 265 -13.95 6.93 -2.35
CA VAL A 265 -13.33 8.00 -3.13
C VAL A 265 -14.16 9.27 -3.00
N GLY A 266 -13.58 10.32 -2.42
CA GLY A 266 -14.27 11.60 -2.15
C GLY A 266 -13.80 12.79 -3.01
N THR A 267 -12.85 12.57 -3.91
CA THR A 267 -12.23 13.59 -4.78
C THR A 267 -12.45 13.25 -6.26
N GLY A 268 -12.33 14.26 -7.12
CA GLY A 268 -12.58 14.12 -8.57
C GLY A 268 -13.95 14.64 -9.01
N PHE A 269 -14.75 15.17 -8.08
CA PHE A 269 -16.06 15.76 -8.34
C PHE A 269 -16.00 17.27 -8.22
N SER A 270 -16.57 17.97 -9.19
CA SER A 270 -17.08 19.34 -9.01
C SER A 270 -18.36 19.32 -8.17
N GLU A 271 -18.80 20.47 -7.68
CA GLU A 271 -20.08 20.57 -6.94
C GLU A 271 -21.28 20.17 -7.82
N ALA A 272 -21.23 20.44 -9.13
CA ALA A 272 -22.26 19.97 -10.06
C ALA A 272 -22.25 18.44 -10.20
N ASP A 273 -21.06 17.83 -10.27
CA ASP A 273 -20.93 16.37 -10.34
C ASP A 273 -21.52 15.72 -9.07
N ARG A 274 -21.32 16.30 -7.89
CA ARG A 274 -21.85 15.74 -6.63
C ARG A 274 -23.37 15.64 -6.62
N LEU A 275 -24.05 16.62 -7.21
CA LEU A 275 -25.51 16.63 -7.36
C LEU A 275 -25.97 15.63 -8.43
N ASP A 276 -25.32 15.60 -9.59
CA ASP A 276 -25.62 14.63 -10.67
C ASP A 276 -25.45 13.19 -10.19
N TRP A 277 -24.32 12.88 -9.57
CA TRP A 277 -24.07 11.55 -8.99
C TRP A 277 -25.09 11.21 -7.90
N HIS A 278 -25.51 12.17 -7.08
CA HIS A 278 -26.52 11.93 -6.05
C HIS A 278 -27.86 11.51 -6.66
N GLU A 279 -28.33 12.24 -7.68
CA GLU A 279 -29.58 11.94 -8.37
C GLU A 279 -29.52 10.57 -9.03
N ARG A 280 -28.45 10.31 -9.80
CA ARG A 280 -28.25 9.05 -10.53
C ARG A 280 -28.14 7.85 -9.60
N LEU A 281 -27.32 7.94 -8.55
CA LEU A 281 -27.10 6.83 -7.61
C LEU A 281 -28.32 6.59 -6.73
N SER A 282 -29.03 7.65 -6.33
CA SER A 282 -30.30 7.51 -5.60
C SER A 282 -31.37 6.77 -6.42
N ALA A 283 -31.38 6.92 -7.74
CA ALA A 283 -32.33 6.23 -8.63
C ALA A 283 -32.08 4.72 -8.76
N ILE A 284 -30.88 4.24 -8.40
CA ILE A 284 -30.49 2.83 -8.49
C ILE A 284 -30.11 2.23 -7.14
N GLU A 285 -30.57 2.85 -6.05
CA GLU A 285 -30.40 2.33 -4.69
C GLU A 285 -31.05 0.95 -4.55
N VAL A 286 -30.38 0.06 -3.83
CA VAL A 286 -30.86 -1.28 -3.49
C VAL A 286 -30.62 -1.59 -2.01
N PRO A 287 -31.39 -2.51 -1.42
CA PRO A 287 -31.14 -2.95 -0.05
C PRO A 287 -29.74 -3.54 0.14
N SER A 288 -29.27 -3.50 1.39
CA SER A 288 -28.05 -4.20 1.79
C SER A 288 -28.18 -4.68 3.23
N SER A 289 -27.88 -5.95 3.46
CA SER A 289 -27.73 -6.50 4.81
C SER A 289 -26.38 -6.12 5.43
N PHE A 290 -25.40 -5.77 4.60
CA PHE A 290 -24.13 -5.21 5.04
C PHE A 290 -24.23 -3.69 5.21
N ARG A 291 -23.69 -3.17 6.32
CA ARG A 291 -23.73 -1.74 6.62
C ARG A 291 -22.32 -1.19 6.72
N MET A 292 -22.13 -0.02 6.14
CA MET A 292 -20.91 0.77 6.24
C MET A 292 -21.28 2.22 6.50
N ALA A 293 -20.45 2.93 7.26
CA ALA A 293 -20.55 4.36 7.45
C ALA A 293 -19.51 5.08 6.60
N ASN A 294 -19.87 6.26 6.11
CA ASN A 294 -18.96 7.21 5.49
C ASN A 294 -18.04 7.84 6.55
N ARG A 295 -17.10 8.68 6.11
CA ARG A 295 -16.16 9.37 7.00
C ARG A 295 -16.79 10.28 8.07
N GLU A 296 -18.04 10.70 7.89
CA GLU A 296 -18.78 11.55 8.83
C GLU A 296 -19.68 10.73 9.78
N GLY A 297 -19.69 9.40 9.63
CA GLY A 297 -20.45 8.47 10.45
C GLY A 297 -21.89 8.23 9.97
N THR A 298 -22.27 8.76 8.81
CA THR A 298 -23.57 8.51 8.16
C THR A 298 -23.52 7.20 7.38
N LEU A 299 -24.62 6.44 7.35
CA LEU A 299 -24.69 5.19 6.61
C LEU A 299 -24.56 5.43 5.10
N CYS A 300 -23.74 4.61 4.43
CA CYS A 300 -23.68 4.57 2.98
C CYS A 300 -24.93 3.88 2.41
N ARG A 301 -25.38 4.33 1.24
CA ARG A 301 -26.49 3.79 0.46
C ARG A 301 -25.93 2.92 -0.66
N PHE A 302 -26.32 1.65 -0.71
CA PHE A 302 -25.84 0.70 -1.71
C PHE A 302 -26.62 0.83 -3.02
N VAL A 303 -25.96 0.58 -4.14
CA VAL A 303 -26.56 0.73 -5.47
C VAL A 303 -26.38 -0.52 -6.32
N LYS A 304 -27.14 -0.63 -7.41
CA LYS A 304 -26.89 -1.65 -8.43
C LYS A 304 -25.46 -1.52 -8.98
N PRO A 305 -24.70 -2.61 -9.13
CA PRO A 305 -23.34 -2.57 -9.67
C PRO A 305 -23.36 -2.43 -11.20
N GLU A 306 -23.79 -1.27 -11.70
CA GLU A 306 -23.97 -1.01 -13.14
C GLU A 306 -23.06 0.10 -13.70
N ILE A 307 -22.36 0.84 -12.84
CA ILE A 307 -21.50 1.97 -13.24
C ILE A 307 -20.03 1.64 -12.96
N VAL A 308 -19.20 1.62 -14.01
CA VAL A 308 -17.75 1.51 -13.90
C VAL A 308 -17.12 2.89 -13.95
N VAL A 309 -16.16 3.14 -13.06
CA VAL A 309 -15.40 4.38 -12.97
C VAL A 309 -13.90 4.10 -13.01
N GLU A 310 -13.15 4.99 -13.65
CA GLU A 310 -11.70 4.99 -13.60
C GLU A 310 -11.24 5.76 -12.35
N VAL A 311 -10.54 5.07 -11.46
CA VAL A 311 -9.99 5.62 -10.21
C VAL A 311 -8.49 5.75 -10.34
N LYS A 312 -8.00 6.98 -10.29
CA LYS A 312 -6.57 7.30 -10.27
C LYS A 312 -6.05 7.29 -8.84
N VAL A 313 -4.95 6.59 -8.60
CA VAL A 313 -4.27 6.50 -7.31
C VAL A 313 -2.78 6.83 -7.44
N SER A 314 -2.21 7.38 -6.38
CA SER A 314 -0.78 7.66 -6.30
C SER A 314 0.05 6.42 -5.97
N ASP A 315 -0.54 5.48 -5.23
CA ASP A 315 0.06 4.20 -4.87
C ASP A 315 -1.03 3.23 -4.41
N ILE A 316 -0.62 1.97 -4.30
CA ILE A 316 -1.42 0.87 -3.77
C ILE A 316 -0.55 0.15 -2.73
N VAL A 317 -1.12 -0.22 -1.58
CA VAL A 317 -0.41 -0.94 -0.51
C VAL A 317 -1.23 -2.10 0.00
N ASP A 318 -0.61 -3.25 0.25
CA ASP A 318 -1.25 -4.47 0.74
C ASP A 318 -1.21 -4.62 2.27
N THR A 319 -0.43 -3.78 2.95
CA THR A 319 -0.24 -3.81 4.41
C THR A 319 -0.55 -2.46 5.06
N ASP A 320 -0.94 -2.51 6.34
CA ASP A 320 -1.18 -1.34 7.18
C ASP A 320 0.12 -0.81 7.81
N SER A 321 0.04 0.22 8.66
CA SER A 321 1.21 0.81 9.31
C SER A 321 1.94 -0.11 10.31
N ARG A 322 1.38 -1.28 10.61
CA ARG A 322 1.94 -2.32 11.47
C ARG A 322 2.42 -3.53 10.66
N ASP A 323 2.54 -3.37 9.34
CA ASP A 323 2.90 -4.43 8.38
C ASP A 323 1.91 -5.61 8.37
N MET A 324 0.65 -5.40 8.81
CA MET A 324 -0.41 -6.41 8.75
C MET A 324 -1.22 -6.29 7.46
N PRO A 325 -1.71 -7.39 6.85
CA PRO A 325 -2.50 -7.31 5.63
C PRO A 325 -3.72 -6.39 5.78
N VAL A 326 -3.91 -5.50 4.81
CA VAL A 326 -5.16 -4.72 4.69
C VAL A 326 -6.28 -5.67 4.34
N ARG A 327 -7.42 -5.56 5.03
CA ARG A 327 -8.59 -6.40 4.78
C ARG A 327 -9.82 -5.55 4.51
N ARG A 328 -10.67 -5.98 3.58
CA ARG A 328 -11.97 -5.35 3.27
C ARG A 328 -13.03 -6.42 3.11
N MET A 329 -14.29 -6.00 3.09
CA MET A 329 -15.42 -6.91 2.95
C MET A 329 -15.56 -7.32 1.49
N ALA A 330 -15.64 -8.63 1.25
CA ALA A 330 -16.17 -9.19 0.03
C ALA A 330 -17.70 -9.35 0.16
N LEU A 331 -18.40 -9.08 -0.92
CA LEU A 331 -19.86 -9.01 -0.99
C LEU A 331 -20.37 -9.89 -2.12
N GLU A 332 -21.61 -10.33 -1.99
CA GLU A 332 -22.42 -10.85 -3.08
C GLU A 332 -23.55 -9.87 -3.40
N TYR A 333 -24.05 -9.92 -4.64
CA TYR A 333 -25.15 -9.11 -5.12
C TYR A 333 -26.21 -10.02 -5.74
N ASP A 334 -27.44 -9.89 -5.25
CA ASP A 334 -28.63 -10.47 -5.84
C ASP A 334 -29.57 -9.36 -6.33
N ALA A 335 -30.22 -9.58 -7.48
CA ALA A 335 -31.07 -8.56 -8.09
C ALA A 335 -32.38 -8.30 -7.31
N ALA A 336 -32.85 -9.26 -6.53
CA ALA A 336 -34.05 -9.14 -5.69
C ALA A 336 -33.71 -8.66 -4.27
N ASP A 337 -32.66 -9.22 -3.67
CA ASP A 337 -32.32 -8.99 -2.25
C ASP A 337 -31.25 -7.92 -2.02
N GLY A 338 -30.54 -7.51 -3.08
CA GLY A 338 -29.47 -6.52 -3.01
C GLY A 338 -28.16 -7.10 -2.50
N TRP A 339 -27.47 -6.38 -1.61
CA TRP A 339 -26.12 -6.75 -1.16
C TRP A 339 -26.08 -7.52 0.15
N SER A 340 -25.20 -8.52 0.24
CA SER A 340 -24.85 -9.23 1.47
C SER A 340 -23.34 -9.42 1.62
N ALA A 341 -22.90 -9.56 2.87
CA ALA A 341 -21.49 -9.80 3.18
C ALA A 341 -21.16 -11.29 3.06
N LEU A 342 -20.05 -11.59 2.37
CA LEU A 342 -19.45 -12.92 2.35
C LEU A 342 -18.40 -13.03 3.47
N GLY A 343 -17.42 -12.13 3.49
CA GLY A 343 -16.39 -12.17 4.52
C GLY A 343 -15.29 -11.15 4.30
N SER A 344 -14.49 -10.89 5.34
CA SER A 344 -13.36 -9.99 5.21
C SER A 344 -12.15 -10.74 4.65
N LEU A 345 -11.62 -10.29 3.51
CA LEU A 345 -10.46 -10.87 2.86
C LEU A 345 -9.32 -9.85 2.71
N PRO A 346 -8.05 -10.30 2.62
CA PRO A 346 -6.95 -9.41 2.27
C PRO A 346 -7.15 -8.77 0.90
N ILE A 347 -6.89 -7.47 0.82
CA ILE A 347 -6.85 -6.67 -0.41
C ILE A 347 -5.90 -5.50 -0.19
N VAL A 348 -5.79 -4.63 -1.18
CA VAL A 348 -5.00 -3.42 -1.11
C VAL A 348 -5.79 -2.23 -0.57
N SER A 349 -5.08 -1.25 -0.02
CA SER A 349 -5.56 0.11 0.22
C SER A 349 -5.11 1.05 -0.90
N LEU A 350 -6.01 1.94 -1.31
CA LEU A 350 -5.75 2.97 -2.31
C LEU A 350 -5.15 4.23 -1.67
N ILE A 351 -4.04 4.74 -2.20
CA ILE A 351 -3.41 5.97 -1.71
C ILE A 351 -3.78 7.15 -2.62
N HIS A 352 -4.45 8.15 -2.03
CA HIS A 352 -5.00 9.34 -2.71
C HIS A 352 -5.90 9.01 -3.91
N PRO A 353 -6.93 8.16 -3.75
CA PRO A 353 -7.83 7.82 -4.85
C PRO A 353 -8.61 9.05 -5.31
N THR A 354 -8.80 9.19 -6.62
CA THR A 354 -9.56 10.26 -7.27
C THR A 354 -10.33 9.68 -8.44
N ILE A 355 -11.63 9.98 -8.54
CA ILE A 355 -12.45 9.60 -9.71
C ILE A 355 -11.98 10.44 -10.90
N VAL A 356 -11.73 9.79 -12.04
CA VAL A 356 -11.31 10.46 -13.28
C VAL A 356 -12.50 10.64 -14.21
N ARG A 357 -13.22 9.55 -14.48
CA ARG A 357 -14.35 9.51 -15.42
C ARG A 357 -15.13 8.21 -15.25
N GLU A 358 -16.33 8.21 -15.81
CA GLU A 358 -17.09 6.98 -16.06
C GLU A 358 -16.49 6.20 -17.25
N ARG A 359 -16.54 4.87 -17.17
CA ARG A 359 -16.03 3.92 -18.16
C ARG A 359 -17.17 3.19 -18.84
N THR A 360 -17.95 3.91 -19.64
CA THR A 360 -19.05 3.33 -20.43
C THR A 360 -18.57 2.35 -21.51
N ASP A 361 -17.26 2.31 -21.77
CA ASP A 361 -16.58 1.39 -22.68
C ASP A 361 -16.15 0.06 -22.01
N LYS A 362 -16.41 -0.11 -20.71
CA LYS A 362 -16.00 -1.31 -19.94
C LYS A 362 -17.19 -2.18 -19.59
N ALA A 363 -17.01 -3.48 -19.80
CA ALA A 363 -17.93 -4.49 -19.31
C ALA A 363 -17.75 -4.68 -17.79
N ILE A 364 -18.80 -5.19 -17.15
CA ILE A 364 -18.82 -5.48 -15.73
C ILE A 364 -18.53 -6.98 -15.56
N ASP A 365 -17.25 -7.31 -15.71
CA ASP A 365 -16.72 -8.67 -15.62
C ASP A 365 -15.32 -8.67 -14.97
N SER A 366 -14.86 -9.85 -14.52
CA SER A 366 -13.56 -9.99 -13.86
C SER A 366 -12.38 -9.67 -14.78
N GLN A 367 -12.53 -9.79 -16.09
CA GLN A 367 -11.47 -9.42 -17.04
C GLN A 367 -11.29 -7.89 -17.15
N SER A 368 -12.39 -7.14 -17.03
CA SER A 368 -12.41 -5.69 -17.21
C SER A 368 -12.17 -4.92 -15.91
N ILE A 369 -12.73 -5.42 -14.80
CA ILE A 369 -12.72 -4.75 -13.49
C ILE A 369 -12.26 -5.69 -12.35
N GLY A 370 -11.50 -6.74 -12.66
CA GLY A 370 -11.06 -7.71 -11.67
C GLY A 370 -9.72 -7.43 -11.01
N LEU A 371 -9.25 -8.38 -10.19
CA LEU A 371 -8.08 -8.21 -9.32
C LEU A 371 -6.73 -8.21 -10.06
N ASP A 372 -6.65 -8.73 -11.29
CA ASP A 372 -5.39 -8.80 -12.04
C ASP A 372 -4.78 -7.43 -12.31
N GLN A 373 -5.63 -6.44 -12.58
CA GLN A 373 -5.19 -5.07 -12.81
C GLN A 373 -4.46 -4.49 -11.59
N ILE A 374 -4.78 -4.97 -10.38
CA ILE A 374 -4.16 -4.56 -9.11
C ILE A 374 -2.94 -5.44 -8.84
N PHE A 375 -3.08 -6.75 -9.00
CA PHE A 375 -2.04 -7.73 -8.68
C PHE A 375 -0.75 -7.53 -9.48
N GLN A 376 -0.85 -7.04 -10.73
CA GLN A 376 0.32 -6.69 -11.54
C GLN A 376 1.16 -5.53 -10.98
N HIS A 377 0.59 -4.71 -10.09
CA HIS A 377 1.29 -3.62 -9.41
C HIS A 377 1.81 -4.06 -8.05
N VAL A 378 0.99 -4.78 -7.28
CA VAL A 378 1.32 -5.26 -5.94
C VAL A 378 0.72 -6.65 -5.78
N PRO A 379 1.53 -7.73 -5.74
CA PRO A 379 1.06 -9.05 -5.35
C PRO A 379 0.60 -9.04 -3.88
N PHE A 380 -0.55 -9.66 -3.57
CA PHE A 380 -1.09 -9.77 -2.21
C PHE A 380 -1.74 -11.14 -1.97
N GLU A 381 -1.72 -11.61 -0.72
CA GLU A 381 -2.15 -12.97 -0.32
C GLU A 381 -3.61 -13.30 -0.71
N GLY A 382 -4.48 -12.29 -0.70
CA GLY A 382 -5.93 -12.45 -0.91
C GLY A 382 -6.37 -12.54 -2.37
N ARG A 383 -5.46 -12.60 -3.36
CA ARG A 383 -5.83 -12.67 -4.79
C ARG A 383 -6.62 -13.94 -5.12
N GLU A 384 -6.15 -15.10 -4.68
CA GLU A 384 -6.75 -16.41 -5.02
C GLU A 384 -7.75 -16.95 -3.98
N LEU A 385 -7.91 -16.26 -2.84
CA LEU A 385 -8.85 -16.69 -1.80
C LEU A 385 -10.30 -16.56 -2.29
N LYS A 386 -11.15 -17.52 -1.97
CA LYS A 386 -12.59 -17.42 -2.24
C LYS A 386 -13.29 -16.68 -1.13
N ALA A 387 -14.26 -15.85 -1.50
CA ALA A 387 -15.13 -15.22 -0.53
C ALA A 387 -16.27 -16.18 -0.19
N GLU A 388 -16.29 -16.70 1.03
CA GLU A 388 -17.35 -17.60 1.49
C GLU A 388 -18.06 -16.97 2.67
N SER A 389 -19.40 -16.97 2.61
CA SER A 389 -20.21 -16.61 3.77
C SER A 389 -19.97 -17.62 4.88
N SER A 390 -19.62 -17.11 6.06
CA SER A 390 -19.47 -17.93 7.26
C SER A 390 -20.73 -17.80 8.10
N ASP A 391 -21.33 -18.95 8.44
CA ASP A 391 -22.46 -19.02 9.38
C ASP A 391 -21.93 -18.90 10.81
N LEU A 392 -21.48 -17.69 11.15
CA LEU A 392 -20.91 -17.38 12.45
C LEU A 392 -22.01 -17.20 13.51
N SER A 393 -21.70 -17.60 14.74
CA SER A 393 -22.60 -17.47 15.87
C SER A 393 -23.10 -16.03 16.06
N LYS A 394 -24.40 -15.86 16.32
CA LYS A 394 -25.02 -14.53 16.45
C LYS A 394 -24.48 -13.78 17.66
N SER A 395 -24.25 -12.47 17.48
CA SER A 395 -23.88 -11.58 18.59
C SER A 395 -25.06 -11.37 19.53
N ALA A 396 -24.79 -11.22 20.82
CA ALA A 396 -25.80 -10.95 21.85
C ALA A 396 -25.54 -9.60 22.53
N ILE A 397 -26.57 -8.74 22.62
CA ILE A 397 -26.48 -7.50 23.39
C ILE A 397 -26.41 -7.86 24.88
N LEU A 398 -25.36 -7.38 25.55
CA LEU A 398 -25.17 -7.57 26.98
C LEU A 398 -25.79 -6.43 27.79
N LYS A 399 -25.54 -5.19 27.35
CA LYS A 399 -26.00 -3.98 28.03
C LYS A 399 -26.10 -2.85 27.02
N ARG A 400 -27.06 -1.95 27.22
CA ARG A 400 -27.14 -0.70 26.48
C ARG A 400 -27.67 0.36 27.42
N GLY A 401 -27.26 1.60 27.20
CA GLY A 401 -27.81 2.75 27.90
C GLY A 401 -27.85 3.95 26.98
N VAL A 402 -28.88 4.77 27.13
CA VAL A 402 -29.04 6.02 26.37
C VAL A 402 -29.29 7.16 27.34
N TYR A 403 -28.52 8.23 27.19
CA TYR A 403 -28.67 9.47 27.90
C TYR A 403 -29.01 10.58 26.90
N LYS A 404 -29.93 11.46 27.28
CA LYS A 404 -30.25 12.67 26.52
C LYS A 404 -29.95 13.91 27.34
N LYS A 405 -29.72 15.02 26.64
CA LYS A 405 -29.67 16.35 27.24
C LYS A 405 -30.34 17.36 26.32
N ASP A 406 -31.41 17.96 26.81
CA ASP A 406 -32.13 19.04 26.13
C ASP A 406 -31.46 20.38 26.41
N SER A 407 -31.21 21.18 25.35
CA SER A 407 -30.66 22.52 25.47
C SER A 407 -31.11 23.41 24.32
N LYS A 408 -31.87 24.48 24.61
CA LYS A 408 -32.29 25.50 23.64
C LYS A 408 -32.90 24.92 22.35
N GLY A 409 -33.80 23.96 22.48
CA GLY A 409 -34.48 23.32 21.34
C GLY A 409 -33.68 22.22 20.62
N ASN A 410 -32.46 21.93 21.08
CA ASN A 410 -31.62 20.85 20.55
C ASN A 410 -31.52 19.69 21.55
N VAL A 411 -31.44 18.47 21.03
CA VAL A 411 -31.25 17.25 21.83
C VAL A 411 -29.85 16.70 21.56
N ALA A 412 -29.03 16.59 22.61
CA ALA A 412 -27.79 15.84 22.58
C ALA A 412 -28.05 14.40 23.06
N VAL A 413 -27.37 13.42 22.47
CA VAL A 413 -27.58 12.00 22.76
C VAL A 413 -26.25 11.32 23.03
N ARG A 414 -26.19 10.55 24.11
CA ARG A 414 -25.04 9.74 24.49
C ARG A 414 -25.51 8.32 24.68
N LYS A 415 -24.90 7.37 24.00
CA LYS A 415 -25.26 5.95 24.12
C LYS A 415 -24.03 5.07 24.25
N TYR A 416 -24.22 3.96 24.92
CA TYR A 416 -23.30 2.83 24.85
C TYR A 416 -24.09 1.56 24.50
N VAL A 417 -23.47 0.68 23.74
CA VAL A 417 -23.97 -0.68 23.49
C VAL A 417 -22.80 -1.64 23.68
N ALA A 418 -22.95 -2.54 24.64
CA ALA A 418 -22.05 -3.65 24.86
C ALA A 418 -22.66 -4.94 24.31
N PHE A 419 -21.87 -5.72 23.60
CA PHE A 419 -22.30 -7.01 23.06
C PHE A 419 -21.19 -8.05 23.15
N ALA A 420 -21.59 -9.30 23.37
CA ALA A 420 -20.76 -10.47 23.15
C ALA A 420 -20.84 -10.82 21.67
N THR A 421 -19.70 -10.97 21.00
CA THR A 421 -19.69 -11.36 19.58
C THR A 421 -20.10 -12.81 19.40
N ASN A 422 -19.73 -13.66 20.36
CA ASN A 422 -19.86 -15.12 20.35
C ASN A 422 -19.08 -15.81 19.23
N LYS A 423 -18.12 -15.11 18.59
CA LYS A 423 -17.42 -15.58 17.38
C LYS A 423 -15.94 -15.88 17.59
N ALA A 424 -15.39 -15.57 18.76
CA ALA A 424 -13.94 -15.60 18.96
C ALA A 424 -13.31 -17.00 18.82
N GLU A 425 -14.07 -18.07 19.06
CA GLU A 425 -13.64 -19.45 18.84
C GLU A 425 -13.75 -19.88 17.36
N GLU A 426 -14.65 -19.24 16.60
CA GLU A 426 -14.91 -19.52 15.18
C GLU A 426 -13.98 -18.70 14.27
N ASP A 427 -13.72 -17.45 14.63
CA ASP A 427 -12.84 -16.53 13.90
C ASP A 427 -12.11 -15.59 14.88
N PRO A 428 -10.76 -15.66 14.97
CA PRO A 428 -9.96 -14.85 15.88
C PRO A 428 -9.98 -13.35 15.57
N ASN A 429 -10.50 -12.93 14.41
CA ASN A 429 -10.70 -11.52 14.07
C ASN A 429 -11.85 -10.88 14.86
N TYR A 430 -12.71 -11.67 15.50
CA TYR A 430 -13.81 -11.17 16.31
C TYR A 430 -13.45 -11.19 17.80
N PRO A 431 -13.25 -10.02 18.44
CA PRO A 431 -13.00 -9.98 19.87
C PRO A 431 -14.22 -10.52 20.64
N PRO A 432 -14.05 -11.22 21.78
CA PRO A 432 -15.17 -11.78 22.53
C PRO A 432 -16.22 -10.75 22.96
N PHE A 433 -15.78 -9.57 23.43
CA PHE A 433 -16.64 -8.50 23.90
C PHE A 433 -16.27 -7.15 23.28
N VAL A 434 -17.29 -6.39 22.92
CA VAL A 434 -17.16 -5.05 22.34
C VAL A 434 -18.09 -4.10 23.09
N VAL A 435 -17.59 -2.89 23.40
CA VAL A 435 -18.39 -1.76 23.89
C VAL A 435 -18.24 -0.61 22.91
N PHE A 436 -19.35 -0.23 22.29
CA PHE A 436 -19.41 0.88 21.35
C PHE A 436 -20.09 2.07 22.01
N PHE A 437 -19.41 3.21 22.00
CA PHE A 437 -19.89 4.47 22.56
C PHE A 437 -20.23 5.44 21.44
N THR A 438 -21.26 6.25 21.67
CA THR A 438 -21.63 7.34 20.77
C THR A 438 -21.97 8.57 21.58
N ASP A 439 -21.44 9.69 21.15
CA ASP A 439 -21.73 11.01 21.70
C ASP A 439 -22.12 11.91 20.52
N PHE A 440 -23.39 12.32 20.49
CA PHE A 440 -23.94 13.27 19.53
C PHE A 440 -24.31 14.59 20.21
N SER A 441 -23.93 15.71 19.59
CA SER A 441 -24.31 17.06 20.02
C SER A 441 -24.35 17.99 18.80
N PRO A 442 -25.52 18.55 18.43
CA PRO A 442 -25.69 19.26 17.15
C PRO A 442 -24.92 20.58 17.03
N GLY A 443 -24.43 21.14 18.14
CA GLY A 443 -23.66 22.39 18.15
C GLY A 443 -22.14 22.24 18.04
N ARG A 444 -21.61 21.02 17.88
CA ARG A 444 -20.17 20.79 17.77
C ARG A 444 -19.72 20.86 16.31
N LYS A 445 -18.44 21.23 16.10
CA LYS A 445 -17.78 21.11 14.80
C LYS A 445 -17.89 19.70 14.23
N ASP A 446 -17.71 18.69 15.08
CA ASP A 446 -17.98 17.28 14.78
C ASP A 446 -19.18 16.86 15.64
N PRO A 447 -20.41 16.89 15.09
CA PRO A 447 -21.61 16.63 15.87
C PRO A 447 -21.62 15.22 16.45
N LEU A 448 -21.06 14.23 15.75
CA LEU A 448 -21.01 12.84 16.14
C LEU A 448 -19.57 12.42 16.48
N LYS A 449 -19.39 11.83 17.67
CA LYS A 449 -18.16 11.15 18.09
C LYS A 449 -18.48 9.72 18.47
N THR A 450 -17.59 8.80 18.13
CA THR A 450 -17.71 7.39 18.49
C THR A 450 -16.40 6.89 19.09
N ASP A 451 -16.50 5.89 19.96
CA ASP A 451 -15.36 5.18 20.55
C ASP A 451 -15.72 3.70 20.62
N MET A 452 -14.73 2.83 20.50
CA MET A 452 -14.91 1.38 20.55
C MET A 452 -13.82 0.76 21.41
N ARG A 453 -14.23 0.02 22.44
CA ARG A 453 -13.34 -0.76 23.28
C ARG A 453 -13.64 -2.24 23.11
N VAL A 454 -12.60 -3.05 23.08
CA VAL A 454 -12.69 -4.51 22.91
C VAL A 454 -11.93 -5.20 24.03
N THR A 455 -12.41 -6.36 24.48
CA THR A 455 -11.79 -7.09 25.58
C THR A 455 -12.08 -8.59 25.48
N PRO A 456 -11.13 -9.46 25.87
CA PRO A 456 -11.41 -10.89 26.04
C PRO A 456 -12.14 -11.22 27.35
N HIS A 457 -12.19 -10.28 28.30
CA HIS A 457 -12.73 -10.51 29.64
C HIS A 457 -14.05 -9.77 29.87
N ARG A 458 -15.06 -10.50 30.35
CA ARG A 458 -16.43 -9.99 30.52
C ARG A 458 -16.55 -8.90 31.58
N ASP A 459 -15.80 -9.00 32.66
CA ASP A 459 -15.75 -8.05 33.77
C ASP A 459 -15.27 -6.65 33.33
N MET A 460 -14.36 -6.59 32.35
CA MET A 460 -13.88 -5.33 31.78
C MET A 460 -14.97 -4.54 31.04
N VAL A 461 -16.05 -5.19 30.59
CA VAL A 461 -17.17 -4.51 29.91
C VAL A 461 -17.83 -3.48 30.83
N ASP A 462 -18.14 -3.86 32.07
CA ASP A 462 -18.78 -2.95 33.03
C ASP A 462 -17.82 -1.85 33.50
N ALA A 463 -16.51 -2.15 33.60
CA ALA A 463 -15.49 -1.15 33.91
C ALA A 463 -15.44 -0.05 32.84
N TYR A 464 -15.41 -0.43 31.55
CA TYR A 464 -15.41 0.53 30.44
C TYR A 464 -16.67 1.40 30.41
N ILE A 465 -17.83 0.80 30.64
CA ILE A 465 -19.10 1.55 30.68
C ILE A 465 -19.09 2.54 31.84
N THR A 466 -18.67 2.10 33.03
CA THR A 466 -18.65 2.93 34.24
C THR A 466 -17.72 4.12 34.09
N GLU A 467 -16.51 3.89 33.59
CA GLU A 467 -15.54 4.94 33.27
C GLU A 467 -16.11 5.94 32.27
N TRP A 468 -16.68 5.46 31.17
CA TRP A 468 -17.24 6.33 30.14
C TRP A 468 -18.43 7.16 30.65
N ILE A 469 -19.34 6.57 31.43
CA ILE A 469 -20.45 7.30 32.06
C ILE A 469 -19.89 8.37 33.00
N ALA A 470 -18.93 8.02 33.85
CA ALA A 470 -18.32 8.96 34.78
C ALA A 470 -17.71 10.17 34.06
N ASP A 471 -17.04 9.96 32.92
CA ASP A 471 -16.40 11.01 32.15
C ASP A 471 -17.38 11.86 31.34
N ASN A 472 -18.42 11.24 30.80
CA ASN A 472 -19.29 11.88 29.83
C ASN A 472 -20.62 12.32 30.46
N VAL A 473 -21.32 11.47 31.19
CA VAL A 473 -22.67 11.75 31.72
C VAL A 473 -22.58 12.60 33.00
N LYS A 474 -22.60 13.93 32.82
CA LYS A 474 -22.56 14.93 33.91
C LYS A 474 -23.97 15.51 34.19
N LYS A 475 -24.04 16.51 35.08
CA LYS A 475 -25.30 17.21 35.42
C LYS A 475 -26.07 17.67 34.17
N GLY A 476 -27.36 17.35 34.13
CA GLY A 476 -28.29 17.68 33.05
C GLY A 476 -28.38 16.64 31.93
N TRP A 477 -27.72 15.50 32.05
CA TRP A 477 -27.98 14.32 31.23
C TRP A 477 -28.96 13.39 31.96
N GLU A 478 -29.97 12.91 31.25
CA GLU A 478 -31.02 12.03 31.77
C GLU A 478 -30.96 10.69 31.05
N GLU A 479 -30.98 9.60 31.81
CA GLU A 479 -31.08 8.25 31.26
C GLU A 479 -32.50 8.01 30.74
N VAL A 480 -32.61 7.42 29.55
CA VAL A 480 -33.89 7.16 28.88
C VAL A 480 -34.06 5.72 28.42
N VAL A 481 -32.98 4.93 28.38
CA VAL A 481 -32.99 3.48 28.09
C VAL A 481 -31.94 2.82 28.96
#